data_AF-A0A4P9X066-F1
#
_entry.id   AF-A0A4P9X066-F1
#
_cell.length_a   1.000
_cell.length_b   1.000
_cell.length_c   1.000
_cell.angle_alpha   90.00
_cell.angle_beta   90.00
_cell.angle_gamma   90.00
#
_symmetry.space_group_name_H-M   'P 1'
#
loop_
_entity.id
_entity.type
_entity.pdbx_description
1 polymer ?
#
loop_
_entity_poly.entity_id
_entity_poly.type
_entity_poly.pdbx_seq_one_letter_code
_entity_poly.pdbx_strand_id
1 'polypeptide(L)'
;MSVLRRETVQAIADSIGVNLKDDAVAALLQDTEYRLREIIHEAQKFARHAHRSRLLSDDITAACKVRSLEPLYGFGSWVPPRRFAHTAADAAISSSGKLFYLEDAELDLSSLIAAALPAVPRAPELTVHWLAVHGVQPRILQNPTPAEAASRLGVASGYPSGGATGATGAAAGGTTTPSSLAPSTAPLVKDVLSREMQLYFEKITTSFLSPDGTLTDSAAKALASDPGLQPLVPYFLSFITARTAASLRDLPTLWRLFRMLRCLLANSNVFLQSSLHAILPTVLTGVVARRLCAKPQHEDHWALRAYAARILAYMASKAAPMYPTLQPRVAKTLLRGLLDPSRSVGTVYGALLGLAGLGDACYETLVIPNLRVL
;
A
#
# COMPACT_ATOMS: atom_id res chain seq x y z
N MET A 1 12.03 -41.42 25.63
CA MET A 1 13.45 -41.49 25.24
C MET A 1 13.98 -40.08 25.25
N SER A 2 14.83 -39.76 26.22
CA SER A 2 15.51 -38.46 26.29
C SER A 2 16.45 -38.30 25.09
N VAL A 3 16.58 -37.08 24.60
CA VAL A 3 17.55 -36.67 23.57
C VAL A 3 18.93 -36.41 24.19
N LEU A 4 18.98 -36.01 25.45
CA LEU A 4 20.22 -35.81 26.21
C LEU A 4 20.92 -37.14 26.50
N ARG A 5 22.26 -37.13 26.46
CA ARG A 5 23.09 -38.31 26.76
C ARG A 5 23.21 -38.48 28.27
N ARG A 6 23.20 -39.72 28.74
CA ARG A 6 23.38 -40.03 30.18
C ARG A 6 24.72 -39.54 30.72
N GLU A 7 25.74 -39.56 29.87
CA GLU A 7 27.10 -39.07 30.13
C GLU A 7 27.11 -37.63 30.65
N THR A 8 26.20 -36.75 30.21
CA THR A 8 26.22 -35.34 30.62
C THR A 8 25.81 -35.16 32.09
N VAL A 9 24.86 -35.95 32.58
CA VAL A 9 24.42 -35.89 33.99
C VAL A 9 25.45 -36.55 34.90
N GLN A 10 26.06 -37.65 34.45
CA GLN A 10 27.14 -38.32 35.17
C GLN A 10 28.38 -37.42 35.30
N ALA A 11 28.79 -36.74 34.23
CA ALA A 11 29.91 -35.80 34.27
C ALA A 11 29.67 -34.63 35.26
N ILE A 12 28.43 -34.16 35.40
CA ILE A 12 28.09 -33.12 36.40
C ILE A 12 28.16 -33.70 37.82
N ALA A 13 27.68 -34.93 38.02
CA ALA A 13 27.75 -35.60 39.32
C ALA A 13 29.19 -35.86 39.77
N ASP A 14 30.05 -36.28 38.84
CA ASP A 14 31.48 -36.49 39.07
C ASP A 14 32.21 -35.18 39.41
N SER A 15 31.80 -34.04 38.82
CA SER A 15 32.39 -32.74 39.17
C SER A 15 32.07 -32.30 40.61
N ILE A 16 30.98 -32.80 41.18
CA ILE A 16 30.59 -32.62 42.58
C ILE A 16 31.20 -33.73 43.48
N GLY A 17 31.70 -34.82 42.89
CA GLY A 17 32.28 -35.96 43.58
C GLY A 17 31.26 -37.01 44.07
N VAL A 18 30.08 -37.09 43.44
CA VAL A 18 28.99 -37.99 43.86
C VAL A 18 28.74 -39.08 42.82
N ASN A 19 28.74 -40.35 43.25
CA ASN A 19 28.42 -41.48 42.37
C ASN A 19 26.90 -41.77 42.38
N LEU A 20 26.23 -41.57 41.24
CA LEU A 20 24.78 -41.75 41.08
C LEU A 20 24.44 -43.13 40.53
N LYS A 21 23.33 -43.71 40.99
CA LYS A 21 22.74 -44.93 40.41
C LYS A 21 22.07 -44.63 39.06
N ASP A 22 22.09 -45.60 38.14
CA ASP A 22 21.56 -45.43 36.78
C ASP A 22 20.08 -45.03 36.73
N ASP A 23 19.26 -45.53 37.65
CA ASP A 23 17.83 -45.17 37.73
C ASP A 23 17.63 -43.69 38.09
N ALA A 24 18.47 -43.16 38.98
CA ALA A 24 18.43 -41.75 39.37
C ALA A 24 18.90 -40.84 38.22
N VAL A 25 19.90 -41.27 37.46
CA VAL A 25 20.36 -40.57 36.25
C VAL A 25 19.24 -40.49 35.22
N ALA A 26 18.51 -41.60 34.98
CA ALA A 26 17.40 -41.61 34.04
C ALA A 26 16.25 -40.66 34.44
N ALA A 27 15.91 -40.62 35.74
CA ALA A 27 14.88 -39.71 36.25
C ALA A 27 15.28 -38.23 36.15
N LEU A 28 16.52 -37.89 36.55
CA LEU A 28 17.06 -36.53 36.43
C LEU A 28 17.14 -36.06 34.97
N LEU A 29 17.51 -36.95 34.06
CA LEU A 29 17.57 -36.65 32.63
C LEU A 29 16.19 -36.28 32.07
N GLN A 30 15.13 -37.00 32.49
CA GLN A 30 13.77 -36.69 32.05
C GLN A 30 13.26 -35.38 32.64
N ASP A 31 13.53 -35.09 33.91
CA ASP A 31 13.12 -33.83 34.55
C ASP A 31 13.85 -32.62 33.94
N THR A 32 15.17 -32.72 33.73
CA THR A 32 15.96 -31.65 33.11
C THR A 32 15.49 -31.31 31.70
N GLU A 33 15.16 -32.31 30.88
CA GLU A 33 14.58 -32.07 29.55
C GLU A 33 13.22 -31.39 29.62
N TYR A 34 12.38 -31.79 30.57
CA TYR A 34 11.08 -31.17 30.78
C TYR A 34 11.25 -29.68 31.12
N ARG A 35 12.14 -29.36 32.07
CA ARG A 35 12.46 -27.98 32.47
C ARG A 35 13.05 -27.16 31.32
N LEU A 36 13.94 -27.76 30.51
CA LEU A 36 14.54 -27.09 29.36
C LEU A 36 13.47 -26.76 28.30
N ARG A 37 12.60 -27.71 27.96
CA ARG A 37 11.47 -27.46 27.05
C ARG A 37 10.56 -26.40 27.59
N GLU A 38 10.29 -26.41 28.89
CA GLU A 38 9.41 -25.44 29.55
C GLU A 38 9.96 -24.01 29.41
N ILE A 39 11.26 -23.79 29.66
CA ILE A 39 11.93 -22.50 29.44
C ILE A 39 11.88 -22.08 27.97
N ILE A 40 12.15 -23.01 27.04
CA ILE A 40 12.10 -22.70 25.59
C ILE A 40 10.69 -22.28 25.16
N HIS A 41 9.63 -22.95 25.64
CA HIS A 41 8.26 -22.57 25.29
C HIS A 41 7.91 -21.15 25.77
N GLU A 42 8.42 -20.73 26.93
CA GLU A 42 8.22 -19.37 27.41
C GLU A 42 9.03 -18.35 26.63
N ALA A 43 10.29 -18.65 26.32
CA ALA A 43 11.11 -17.81 25.48
C ALA A 43 10.49 -17.64 24.07
N GLN A 44 9.88 -18.69 23.51
CA GLN A 44 9.13 -18.60 22.26
C GLN A 44 7.90 -17.68 22.35
N LYS A 45 7.22 -17.62 23.50
CA LYS A 45 6.11 -16.67 23.71
C LYS A 45 6.66 -15.24 23.64
N PHE A 46 7.78 -14.95 24.30
CA PHE A 46 8.42 -13.64 24.22
C PHE A 46 8.83 -13.27 22.80
N ALA A 47 9.42 -14.20 22.04
CA ALA A 47 9.79 -13.95 20.64
C ALA A 47 8.56 -13.63 19.76
N ARG A 48 7.44 -14.36 19.94
CA ARG A 48 6.18 -14.11 19.23
C ARG A 48 5.57 -12.77 19.61
N HIS A 49 5.56 -12.41 20.90
CA HIS A 49 5.08 -11.11 21.37
C HIS A 49 5.96 -9.94 20.91
N ALA A 50 7.25 -10.19 20.66
CA ALA A 50 8.16 -9.23 20.05
C ALA A 50 8.07 -9.18 18.50
N HIS A 51 7.13 -9.90 17.88
CA HIS A 51 6.97 -10.01 16.43
C HIS A 51 8.22 -10.52 15.68
N ARG A 52 9.02 -11.38 16.31
CA ARG A 52 10.23 -11.97 15.72
C ARG A 52 10.06 -13.47 15.51
N SER A 53 10.68 -13.99 14.44
CA SER A 53 10.74 -15.43 14.15
C SER A 53 11.97 -16.12 14.74
N ARG A 54 13.03 -15.35 15.05
CA ARG A 54 14.28 -15.85 15.63
C ARG A 54 14.30 -15.59 17.14
N LEU A 55 14.63 -16.63 17.91
CA LEU A 55 14.82 -16.57 19.35
C LEU A 55 16.17 -15.89 19.67
N LEU A 56 16.18 -14.91 20.56
CA LEU A 56 17.41 -14.30 21.08
C LEU A 56 17.72 -14.78 22.51
N SER A 57 18.96 -14.52 22.96
CA SER A 57 19.39 -14.77 24.34
C SER A 57 18.53 -14.02 25.35
N ASP A 58 18.14 -12.78 25.01
CA ASP A 58 17.35 -11.91 25.88
C ASP A 58 15.94 -12.49 26.15
N ASP A 59 15.37 -13.24 25.19
CA ASP A 59 14.08 -13.91 25.35
C ASP A 59 14.18 -15.06 26.38
N ILE A 60 15.33 -15.75 26.43
CA ILE A 60 15.61 -16.80 27.41
C ILE A 60 15.85 -16.18 28.79
N THR A 61 16.60 -15.08 28.87
CA THR A 61 16.80 -14.36 30.14
C THR A 61 15.46 -13.85 30.71
N ALA A 62 14.55 -13.37 29.85
CA ALA A 62 13.21 -12.98 30.28
C ALA A 62 12.38 -14.19 30.76
N ALA A 63 12.46 -15.33 30.08
CA ALA A 63 11.81 -16.57 30.51
C ALA A 63 12.32 -17.04 31.89
N CYS A 64 13.64 -17.04 32.11
CA CYS A 64 14.23 -17.39 33.41
C CYS A 64 13.72 -16.47 34.54
N LYS A 65 13.59 -15.16 34.28
CA LYS A 65 13.05 -14.20 35.26
C LYS A 65 11.60 -14.50 35.65
N VAL A 66 10.73 -14.80 34.68
CA VAL A 66 9.33 -15.16 34.97
C VAL A 66 9.23 -16.44 35.80
N ARG A 67 10.14 -17.37 35.55
CA ARG A 67 10.25 -18.65 36.28
C ARG A 67 10.87 -18.53 37.66
N SER A 68 11.28 -17.33 38.07
CA SER A 68 12.04 -17.10 39.31
C SER A 68 13.33 -17.93 39.36
N LEU A 69 13.95 -18.18 38.20
CA LEU A 69 15.29 -18.77 38.10
C LEU A 69 16.36 -17.69 38.20
N GLU A 70 17.54 -18.09 38.64
CA GLU A 70 18.69 -17.21 38.68
C GLU A 70 19.05 -16.71 37.27
N PRO A 71 19.32 -15.40 37.09
CA PRO A 71 19.66 -14.85 35.79
C PRO A 71 21.04 -15.33 35.34
N LEU A 72 21.10 -15.87 34.12
CA LEU A 72 22.35 -16.25 33.47
C LEU A 72 23.05 -15.02 32.91
N TYR A 73 24.17 -14.62 33.52
CA TYR A 73 25.00 -13.49 33.08
C TYR A 73 26.01 -13.92 32.00
N GLY A 74 26.46 -12.95 31.18
CA GLY A 74 27.46 -13.19 30.14
C GLY A 74 26.90 -13.57 28.76
N PHE A 75 25.58 -13.72 28.63
CA PHE A 75 24.89 -14.06 27.38
C PHE A 75 23.99 -12.92 26.89
N GLY A 76 24.61 -11.81 26.47
CA GLY A 76 23.88 -10.69 25.86
C GLY A 76 23.77 -10.83 24.35
N SER A 77 22.73 -10.26 23.73
CA SER A 77 22.59 -10.28 22.26
C SER A 77 23.73 -9.56 21.52
N TRP A 78 24.51 -8.72 22.21
CA TRP A 78 25.70 -8.03 21.69
C TRP A 78 26.98 -8.87 21.80
N VAL A 79 26.96 -9.96 22.57
CA VAL A 79 28.10 -10.86 22.69
C VAL A 79 28.12 -11.76 21.45
N PRO A 80 29.23 -11.83 20.70
CA PRO A 80 29.33 -12.73 19.58
C PRO A 80 29.11 -14.18 20.03
N PRO A 81 28.51 -15.05 19.20
CA PRO A 81 28.28 -16.43 19.58
C PRO A 81 29.61 -17.10 19.91
N ARG A 82 29.77 -17.52 21.17
CA ARG A 82 30.94 -18.28 21.62
C ARG A 82 31.01 -19.58 20.82
N ARG A 83 32.16 -19.87 20.24
CA ARG A 83 32.40 -21.12 19.51
C ARG A 83 32.79 -22.19 20.53
N PHE A 84 32.16 -23.35 20.45
CA PHE A 84 32.61 -24.52 21.20
C PHE A 84 33.86 -25.07 20.49
N ALA A 85 34.98 -25.06 21.19
CA ALA A 85 36.21 -25.70 20.74
C ALA A 85 36.21 -27.17 21.19
N HIS A 86 36.90 -28.00 20.44
CA HIS A 86 37.12 -29.40 20.77
C HIS A 86 38.62 -29.63 20.89
N THR A 87 39.08 -30.39 21.89
CA THR A 87 40.49 -30.74 21.98
C THR A 87 40.85 -31.64 20.79
N ALA A 88 41.87 -31.25 20.01
CA ALA A 88 42.45 -32.08 18.96
C ALA A 88 43.50 -33.08 19.51
N ALA A 89 43.93 -32.90 20.76
CA ALA A 89 45.01 -33.67 21.38
C ALA A 89 44.61 -35.07 21.90
N ASP A 90 43.32 -35.43 21.89
CA ASP A 90 42.82 -36.67 22.50
C ASP A 90 42.20 -37.64 21.48
N ALA A 91 42.79 -37.76 20.30
CA ALA A 91 42.56 -38.96 19.47
C ALA A 91 43.04 -40.25 20.17
N ALA A 92 43.82 -40.14 21.26
CA ALA A 92 44.33 -41.25 22.07
C ALA A 92 43.53 -41.51 23.37
N ILE A 93 42.65 -40.61 23.82
CA ILE A 93 41.72 -40.86 24.95
C ILE A 93 40.36 -41.31 24.39
N SER A 94 40.41 -42.26 23.45
CA SER A 94 39.25 -42.81 22.76
C SER A 94 38.59 -43.93 23.57
N SER A 95 38.15 -43.61 24.79
CA SER A 95 37.22 -44.46 25.56
C SER A 95 36.21 -43.66 26.39
N SER A 96 36.53 -42.42 26.77
CA SER A 96 35.58 -41.45 27.34
C SER A 96 35.20 -40.42 26.27
N GLY A 97 33.92 -40.09 26.14
CA GLY A 97 33.36 -39.33 25.03
C GLY A 97 33.98 -37.96 24.69
N LYS A 98 33.56 -37.43 23.54
CA LYS A 98 33.92 -36.12 22.98
C LYS A 98 33.70 -34.96 23.96
N LEU A 99 34.77 -34.42 24.55
CA LEU A 99 34.73 -33.26 25.45
C LEU A 99 34.80 -31.93 24.66
N PHE A 100 33.77 -31.11 24.82
CA PHE A 100 33.73 -29.75 24.28
C PHE A 100 34.03 -28.75 25.39
N TYR A 101 34.84 -27.75 25.11
CA TYR A 101 35.11 -26.64 26.04
C TYR A 101 34.87 -25.30 25.36
N LEU A 102 34.64 -24.27 26.18
CA LEU A 102 34.55 -22.89 25.71
C LEU A 102 35.95 -22.30 25.76
N GLU A 103 36.49 -21.94 24.59
CA GLU A 103 37.72 -21.18 24.51
C GLU A 103 37.44 -19.75 25.01
N ASP A 104 38.14 -19.34 26.07
CA ASP A 104 38.08 -17.99 26.61
C ASP A 104 39.46 -17.36 26.48
N ALA A 105 39.61 -16.43 25.53
CA ALA A 105 40.88 -15.75 25.30
C ALA A 105 41.00 -14.58 26.27
N GLU A 106 42.10 -14.54 27.02
CA GLU A 106 42.41 -13.42 27.91
C GLU A 106 42.67 -12.15 27.07
N LEU A 107 41.92 -11.08 27.37
CA LEU A 107 42.06 -9.78 26.71
C LEU A 107 42.72 -8.78 27.64
N ASP A 108 43.68 -8.02 27.12
CA ASP A 108 44.31 -6.94 27.89
C ASP A 108 43.35 -5.74 28.05
N LEU A 109 43.25 -5.22 29.27
CA LEU A 109 42.37 -4.10 29.62
C LEU A 109 42.75 -2.82 28.86
N SER A 110 44.04 -2.62 28.59
CA SER A 110 44.52 -1.46 27.83
C SER A 110 43.97 -1.46 26.40
N SER A 111 43.89 -2.65 25.80
CA SER A 111 43.37 -2.87 24.44
C SER A 111 41.86 -2.64 24.34
N LEU A 112 41.10 -2.97 25.39
CA LEU A 112 39.66 -2.73 25.47
C LEU A 112 39.32 -1.25 25.60
N ILE A 113 40.12 -0.49 26.35
CA ILE A 113 39.92 0.97 26.50
C ILE A 113 40.26 1.70 25.21
N ALA A 114 41.28 1.23 24.49
CA ALA A 114 41.69 1.80 23.21
C ALA A 114 40.78 1.39 22.03
N ALA A 115 39.85 0.45 22.24
CA ALA A 115 38.95 -0.02 21.19
C ALA A 115 38.01 1.10 20.71
N ALA A 116 37.89 1.25 19.39
CA ALA A 116 37.01 2.25 18.80
C ALA A 116 35.53 1.92 19.08
N LEU A 117 34.75 2.98 19.32
CA LEU A 117 33.31 2.87 19.51
C LEU A 117 32.61 2.38 18.23
N PRO A 118 31.59 1.51 18.33
CA PRO A 118 30.86 1.03 17.17
C PRO A 118 30.03 2.15 16.52
N ALA A 119 29.81 2.05 15.20
CA ALA A 119 28.97 2.99 14.48
C ALA A 119 27.50 2.86 14.89
N VAL A 120 26.85 4.00 15.15
CA VAL A 120 25.44 4.05 15.55
C VAL A 120 24.55 4.00 14.30
N PRO A 121 23.54 3.10 14.23
CA PRO A 121 22.59 3.09 13.12
C PRO A 121 21.73 4.36 13.10
N ARG A 122 21.18 4.69 11.93
CA ARG A 122 20.25 5.82 11.79
C ARG A 122 18.98 5.59 12.61
N ALA A 123 18.36 6.69 13.05
CA ALA A 123 17.05 6.64 13.68
C ALA A 123 16.01 6.00 12.73
N PRO A 124 15.00 5.29 13.26
CA PRO A 124 13.98 4.67 12.43
C PRO A 124 13.12 5.72 11.70
N GLU A 125 13.05 5.61 10.38
CA GLU A 125 12.19 6.43 9.52
C GLU A 125 11.17 5.56 8.78
N LEU A 126 9.95 6.06 8.58
CA LEU A 126 8.88 5.35 7.88
C LEU A 126 8.81 5.78 6.41
N THR A 127 8.97 4.83 5.50
CA THR A 127 8.75 5.03 4.06
C THR A 127 7.49 4.31 3.60
N VAL A 128 6.49 5.04 3.10
CA VAL A 128 5.21 4.48 2.66
C VAL A 128 5.15 4.39 1.14
N HIS A 129 4.61 3.30 0.60
CA HIS A 129 4.38 3.10 -0.82
C HIS A 129 3.09 2.29 -1.05
N TRP A 130 2.61 2.29 -2.29
CA TRP A 130 1.43 1.52 -2.67
C TRP A 130 1.79 0.04 -2.89
N LEU A 131 1.34 -0.83 -2.00
CA LEU A 131 1.48 -2.28 -2.16
C LEU A 131 0.57 -2.81 -3.28
N ALA A 132 -0.68 -2.34 -3.35
CA ALA A 132 -1.65 -2.77 -4.35
C ALA A 132 -2.62 -1.63 -4.70
N VAL A 133 -2.99 -1.59 -5.99
CA VAL A 133 -4.03 -0.69 -6.53
C VAL A 133 -5.07 -1.57 -7.23
N HIS A 134 -6.30 -1.57 -6.73
CA HIS A 134 -7.39 -2.44 -7.22
C HIS A 134 -7.02 -3.94 -7.31
N GLY A 135 -6.27 -4.44 -6.32
CA GLY A 135 -5.85 -5.85 -6.25
C GLY A 135 -4.65 -6.19 -7.14
N VAL A 136 -4.13 -5.25 -7.92
CA VAL A 136 -2.91 -5.43 -8.72
C VAL A 136 -1.74 -4.74 -8.04
N GLN A 137 -0.62 -5.45 -7.86
CA GLN A 137 0.61 -4.87 -7.32
C GLN A 137 1.29 -4.01 -8.41
N PRO A 138 1.50 -2.70 -8.17
CA PRO A 138 2.24 -1.87 -9.11
C PRO A 138 3.71 -2.28 -9.14
N ARG A 139 4.33 -2.21 -10.32
CA ARG A 139 5.75 -2.55 -10.54
C ARG A 139 6.66 -1.39 -10.17
N ILE A 140 6.74 -1.11 -8.87
CA ILE A 140 7.69 -0.18 -8.25
C ILE A 140 8.84 -0.96 -7.62
N LEU A 141 10.00 -0.32 -7.46
CA LEU A 141 11.23 -0.96 -6.93
C LEU A 141 11.03 -1.57 -5.54
N GLN A 142 10.11 -1.03 -4.74
CA GLN A 142 9.80 -1.52 -3.40
C GLN A 142 8.96 -2.80 -3.41
N ASN A 143 8.20 -3.07 -4.48
CA ASN A 143 7.36 -4.26 -4.59
C ASN A 143 8.14 -5.42 -5.22
N PRO A 144 8.04 -6.64 -4.66
CA PRO A 144 8.74 -7.80 -5.21
C PRO A 144 8.21 -8.18 -6.58
N THR A 145 9.09 -8.73 -7.43
CA THR A 145 8.65 -9.40 -8.65
C THR A 145 7.97 -10.73 -8.30
N PRO A 146 7.03 -11.23 -9.12
CA PRO A 146 6.38 -12.52 -8.87
C PRO A 146 7.37 -13.70 -8.80
N ALA A 147 8.49 -13.61 -9.53
CA ALA A 147 9.57 -14.59 -9.48
C ALA A 147 10.32 -14.57 -8.13
N GLU A 148 10.64 -13.37 -7.62
CA GLU A 148 11.25 -13.21 -6.30
C GLU A 148 10.32 -13.70 -5.18
N ALA A 149 9.03 -13.39 -5.27
CA ALA A 149 8.05 -13.84 -4.28
C ALA A 149 7.98 -15.38 -4.21
N ALA A 150 7.95 -16.06 -5.36
CA ALA A 150 7.96 -17.52 -5.44
C ALA A 150 9.25 -18.11 -4.82
N SER A 151 10.40 -17.48 -5.07
CA SER A 151 11.68 -17.94 -4.49
C SER A 151 11.74 -17.80 -2.96
N ARG A 152 11.17 -16.72 -2.40
CA ARG A 152 11.18 -16.46 -0.95
C ARG A 152 10.26 -17.38 -0.15
N LEU A 153 9.18 -17.83 -0.78
CA LEU A 153 8.20 -18.70 -0.13
C LEU A 153 8.65 -20.17 -0.10
N GLY A 154 9.63 -20.58 -0.91
CA GLY A 154 10.06 -21.99 -0.98
C GLY A 154 8.96 -22.95 -1.44
N VAL A 155 7.83 -22.41 -1.94
CA VAL A 155 6.69 -23.16 -2.44
C VAL A 155 6.74 -23.13 -3.96
N ALA A 156 7.05 -24.29 -4.55
CA ALA A 156 6.63 -24.55 -5.92
C ALA A 156 5.10 -24.74 -5.92
N SER A 157 4.38 -23.90 -6.68
CA SER A 157 2.94 -23.95 -7.01
C SER A 157 1.98 -23.11 -6.15
N GLY A 158 1.09 -22.36 -6.84
CA GLY A 158 -0.18 -21.93 -6.26
C GLY A 158 -0.72 -20.53 -6.61
N TYR A 159 -0.01 -19.68 -7.37
CA TYR A 159 -0.62 -18.42 -7.83
C TYR A 159 -1.41 -18.66 -9.12
N PRO A 160 -2.71 -18.29 -9.20
CA PRO A 160 -3.40 -18.20 -10.48
C PRO A 160 -2.80 -17.02 -11.23
N SER A 161 -1.75 -17.29 -12.01
CA SER A 161 -1.28 -16.35 -13.03
C SER A 161 -2.35 -16.31 -14.10
N GLY A 162 -3.16 -15.25 -14.12
CA GLY A 162 -3.86 -14.84 -15.33
C GLY A 162 -2.85 -14.79 -16.48
N GLY A 163 -3.20 -15.42 -17.59
CA GLY A 163 -2.28 -15.82 -18.65
C GLY A 163 -1.41 -14.70 -19.21
N ALA A 164 -0.13 -15.03 -19.38
CA ALA A 164 0.74 -14.37 -20.34
C ALA A 164 1.48 -15.48 -21.09
N THR A 165 0.88 -15.96 -22.17
CA THR A 165 1.60 -16.71 -23.19
C THR A 165 2.69 -15.81 -23.77
N GLY A 166 3.91 -16.31 -23.75
CA GLY A 166 5.09 -15.58 -24.18
C GLY A 166 5.05 -15.22 -25.67
N ALA A 167 5.37 -13.97 -25.96
CA ALA A 167 5.89 -13.56 -27.25
C ALA A 167 7.38 -13.29 -27.08
N THR A 168 8.18 -14.09 -27.77
CA THR A 168 9.61 -13.89 -28.00
C THR A 168 9.83 -12.60 -28.80
N GLY A 169 10.69 -11.71 -28.30
CA GLY A 169 11.11 -10.50 -29.01
C GLY A 169 12.34 -9.90 -28.37
N ALA A 170 13.45 -9.97 -29.09
CA ALA A 170 14.80 -9.58 -28.68
C ALA A 170 15.00 -8.05 -28.54
N ALA A 171 16.13 -7.72 -27.95
CA ALA A 171 16.63 -6.41 -27.54
C ALA A 171 16.55 -5.27 -28.57
N ALA A 172 16.29 -4.05 -28.08
CA ALA A 172 16.91 -2.80 -28.53
C ALA A 172 16.69 -1.70 -27.46
N GLY A 173 17.75 -0.97 -27.12
CA GLY A 173 17.75 0.05 -26.07
C GLY A 173 17.25 1.44 -26.48
N GLY A 174 17.19 2.34 -25.49
CA GLY A 174 17.24 3.79 -25.71
C GLY A 174 16.03 4.60 -25.24
N THR A 175 16.19 5.23 -24.07
CA THR A 175 15.72 6.59 -23.72
C THR A 175 14.21 6.85 -23.60
N THR A 176 13.68 6.90 -22.36
CA THR A 176 12.57 7.81 -22.01
C THR A 176 12.60 8.25 -20.53
N THR A 177 12.39 9.54 -20.33
CA THR A 177 12.10 10.28 -19.09
C THR A 177 10.94 9.68 -18.26
N PRO A 178 10.87 9.93 -16.93
CA PRO A 178 9.92 9.25 -16.05
C PRO A 178 8.55 9.95 -16.09
N SER A 179 7.71 9.57 -17.04
CA SER A 179 6.30 9.98 -17.03
C SER A 179 5.43 8.85 -17.58
N SER A 180 5.24 7.79 -16.78
CA SER A 180 4.01 7.00 -16.63
C SER A 180 4.31 5.62 -16.06
N LEU A 181 4.40 5.50 -14.73
CA LEU A 181 4.21 4.22 -14.02
C LEU A 181 2.71 3.95 -13.82
N ALA A 182 1.93 4.08 -14.89
CA ALA A 182 0.55 3.61 -14.87
C ALA A 182 0.61 2.09 -15.07
N PRO A 183 0.20 1.26 -14.08
CA PRO A 183 -0.10 -0.12 -14.40
C PRO A 183 -1.21 -0.10 -15.46
N SER A 184 -1.00 -0.84 -16.55
CA SER A 184 -2.04 -1.15 -17.53
C SER A 184 -3.19 -1.86 -16.80
N THR A 185 -4.12 -1.09 -16.26
CA THR A 185 -5.43 -1.58 -15.87
C THR A 185 -6.19 -1.76 -17.18
N ALA A 186 -5.88 -2.83 -17.91
CA ALA A 186 -6.60 -3.18 -19.14
C ALA A 186 -8.08 -3.36 -18.79
N PRO A 187 -8.98 -2.42 -19.13
CA PRO A 187 -10.37 -2.52 -18.75
C PRO A 187 -11.14 -2.98 -19.97
N LEU A 188 -11.10 -4.27 -20.27
CA LEU A 188 -12.15 -4.87 -21.08
C LEU A 188 -12.16 -6.40 -20.95
N VAL A 189 -12.63 -6.90 -19.80
CA VAL A 189 -13.13 -8.27 -19.74
C VAL A 189 -14.50 -8.23 -19.08
N LYS A 190 -15.53 -8.47 -19.89
CA LYS A 190 -16.94 -8.49 -19.48
C LYS A 190 -17.21 -9.61 -18.44
N ASP A 191 -16.28 -10.55 -18.28
CA ASP A 191 -16.37 -11.68 -17.35
C ASP A 191 -16.01 -11.34 -15.88
N VAL A 192 -15.61 -10.11 -15.57
CA VAL A 192 -15.35 -9.68 -14.18
C VAL A 192 -16.64 -9.16 -13.49
N LEU A 193 -17.68 -8.84 -14.25
CA LEU A 193 -18.94 -8.32 -13.72
C LEU A 193 -20.01 -9.41 -13.64
N SER A 194 -20.60 -9.58 -12.44
CA SER A 194 -21.80 -10.40 -12.25
C SER A 194 -22.97 -9.88 -13.11
N ARG A 195 -23.86 -10.78 -13.52
CA ARG A 195 -25.09 -10.45 -14.27
C ARG A 195 -25.92 -9.39 -13.55
N GLU A 196 -26.02 -9.48 -12.22
CA GLU A 196 -26.73 -8.51 -11.37
C GLU A 196 -26.11 -7.11 -11.45
N MET A 197 -24.78 -7.01 -11.52
CA MET A 197 -24.07 -5.74 -11.61
C MET A 197 -24.25 -5.09 -12.99
N GLN A 198 -24.33 -5.91 -14.05
CA GLN A 198 -24.63 -5.42 -15.40
C GLN A 198 -26.07 -4.91 -15.50
N LEU A 199 -27.03 -5.65 -14.96
CA LEU A 199 -28.44 -5.23 -14.91
C LEU A 199 -28.61 -3.96 -14.06
N TYR A 200 -27.88 -3.86 -12.95
CA TYR A 200 -27.84 -2.64 -12.14
C TYR A 200 -27.29 -1.44 -12.93
N PHE A 201 -26.16 -1.63 -13.63
CA PHE A 201 -25.57 -0.58 -14.48
C PHE A 201 -26.55 -0.13 -15.58
N GLU A 202 -27.20 -1.07 -16.26
CA GLU A 202 -28.18 -0.78 -17.31
C GLU A 202 -29.40 -0.05 -16.73
N LYS A 203 -29.92 -0.50 -15.59
CA LYS A 203 -31.08 0.12 -14.93
C LYS A 203 -30.77 1.53 -14.43
N ILE A 204 -29.58 1.77 -13.90
CA ILE A 204 -29.17 3.12 -13.47
C ILE A 204 -28.98 4.04 -14.67
N THR A 205 -28.24 3.60 -15.69
CA THR A 205 -28.00 4.44 -16.88
C THR A 205 -29.31 4.81 -17.57
N THR A 206 -30.23 3.85 -17.76
CA THR A 206 -31.56 4.12 -18.33
C THR A 206 -32.40 5.05 -17.44
N SER A 207 -32.39 4.86 -16.12
CA SER A 207 -33.10 5.74 -15.18
C SER A 207 -32.58 7.18 -15.18
N PHE A 208 -31.27 7.39 -15.37
CA PHE A 208 -30.66 8.72 -15.51
C PHE A 208 -30.86 9.34 -16.90
N LEU A 209 -31.14 8.54 -17.93
CA LEU A 209 -31.45 9.04 -19.28
C LEU A 209 -32.93 9.39 -19.46
N SER A 210 -33.83 8.75 -18.68
CA SER A 210 -35.27 9.01 -18.67
C SER A 210 -35.59 10.47 -18.29
N PRO A 211 -36.63 11.09 -18.88
CA PRO A 211 -37.10 12.42 -18.48
C PRO A 211 -37.76 12.46 -17.09
N ASP A 212 -38.08 11.31 -16.49
CA ASP A 212 -38.81 11.24 -15.22
C ASP A 212 -37.92 11.66 -14.02
N GLY A 213 -38.19 12.83 -13.45
CA GLY A 213 -37.40 13.38 -12.34
C GLY A 213 -37.34 12.49 -11.10
N THR A 214 -38.42 11.77 -10.76
CA THR A 214 -38.49 10.87 -9.59
C THR A 214 -37.58 9.64 -9.73
N LEU A 215 -37.46 9.09 -10.94
CA LEU A 215 -36.55 7.99 -11.24
C LEU A 215 -35.10 8.46 -11.16
N THR A 216 -34.80 9.67 -11.64
CA THR A 216 -33.45 10.24 -11.51
C THR A 216 -33.05 10.49 -10.06
N ASP A 217 -33.99 10.90 -9.21
CA ASP A 217 -33.73 11.19 -7.79
C ASP A 217 -33.50 9.90 -6.99
N SER A 218 -34.28 8.85 -7.26
CA SER A 218 -34.09 7.54 -6.62
C SER A 218 -32.77 6.90 -7.07
N ALA A 219 -32.43 6.94 -8.36
CA ALA A 219 -31.15 6.47 -8.88
C ALA A 219 -29.96 7.28 -8.32
N ALA A 220 -30.11 8.60 -8.15
CA ALA A 220 -29.09 9.46 -7.56
C ALA A 220 -28.82 9.16 -6.08
N LYS A 221 -29.86 8.83 -5.31
CA LYS A 221 -29.72 8.39 -3.91
C LYS A 221 -29.01 7.05 -3.82
N ALA A 222 -29.41 6.07 -4.64
CA ALA A 222 -28.76 4.75 -4.71
C ALA A 222 -27.26 4.88 -5.00
N LEU A 223 -26.90 5.65 -6.04
CA LEU A 223 -25.50 5.83 -6.43
C LEU A 223 -24.63 6.51 -5.35
N ALA A 224 -25.25 7.36 -4.51
CA ALA A 224 -24.57 8.05 -3.42
C ALA A 224 -24.36 7.18 -2.17
N SER A 225 -25.24 6.20 -1.92
CA SER A 225 -25.19 5.35 -0.71
C SER A 225 -24.55 3.98 -0.93
N ASP A 226 -24.61 3.43 -2.15
CA ASP A 226 -24.35 2.00 -2.36
C ASP A 226 -22.85 1.64 -2.17
N PRO A 227 -22.52 0.66 -1.29
CA PRO A 227 -21.14 0.32 -0.93
C PRO A 227 -20.45 -0.68 -1.89
N GLY A 228 -21.17 -1.27 -2.85
CA GLY A 228 -20.65 -2.30 -3.77
C GLY A 228 -20.21 -1.81 -5.15
N LEU A 229 -20.14 -0.49 -5.36
CA LEU A 229 -20.02 0.09 -6.70
C LEU A 229 -18.60 0.11 -7.27
N GLN A 230 -17.58 -0.18 -6.47
CA GLN A 230 -16.18 -0.02 -6.86
C GLN A 230 -15.82 -0.68 -8.21
N PRO A 231 -16.28 -1.91 -8.55
CA PRO A 231 -15.98 -2.51 -9.85
C PRO A 231 -16.72 -1.85 -11.02
N LEU A 232 -17.84 -1.17 -10.78
CA LEU A 232 -18.65 -0.47 -11.80
C LEU A 232 -18.13 0.93 -12.11
N VAL A 233 -17.37 1.55 -11.19
CA VAL A 233 -16.83 2.91 -11.35
C VAL A 233 -16.16 3.15 -12.71
N PRO A 234 -15.19 2.35 -13.19
CA PRO A 234 -14.55 2.62 -14.48
C PRO A 234 -15.53 2.60 -15.65
N TYR A 235 -16.58 1.78 -15.58
CA TYR A 235 -17.63 1.71 -16.60
C TYR A 235 -18.55 2.94 -16.53
N PHE A 236 -18.95 3.38 -15.34
CA PHE A 236 -19.71 4.62 -15.18
C PHE A 236 -18.92 5.84 -15.67
N LEU A 237 -17.62 5.91 -15.35
CA LEU A 237 -16.78 7.03 -15.76
C LEU A 237 -16.56 7.05 -17.27
N SER A 238 -16.24 5.91 -17.89
CA SER A 238 -16.11 5.83 -19.35
C SER A 238 -17.43 6.10 -20.08
N PHE A 239 -18.56 5.69 -19.49
CA PHE A 239 -19.88 6.04 -20.00
C PHE A 239 -20.15 7.55 -19.92
N ILE A 240 -19.85 8.19 -18.78
CA ILE A 240 -19.97 9.65 -18.63
C ILE A 240 -19.08 10.35 -19.64
N THR A 241 -17.81 9.95 -19.76
CA THR A 241 -16.85 10.62 -20.66
C THR A 241 -17.27 10.52 -22.12
N ALA A 242 -17.65 9.33 -22.58
CA ALA A 242 -18.11 9.09 -23.94
C ALA A 242 -19.42 9.82 -24.23
N ARG A 243 -20.39 9.77 -23.31
CA ARG A 243 -21.69 10.42 -23.51
C ARG A 243 -21.58 11.93 -23.48
N THR A 244 -20.83 12.52 -22.56
CA THR A 244 -20.60 13.98 -22.53
C THR A 244 -19.92 14.47 -23.82
N ALA A 245 -18.98 13.70 -24.40
CA ALA A 245 -18.37 14.04 -25.67
C ALA A 245 -19.35 13.96 -26.86
N ALA A 246 -20.25 12.96 -26.86
CA ALA A 246 -21.24 12.77 -27.92
C ALA A 246 -22.42 13.75 -27.84
N SER A 247 -22.85 14.14 -26.63
CA SER A 247 -24.04 14.96 -26.38
C SER A 247 -23.72 16.38 -25.90
N LEU A 248 -22.72 17.03 -26.48
CA LEU A 248 -22.37 18.43 -26.17
C LEU A 248 -23.46 19.45 -26.56
N ARG A 249 -24.46 19.05 -27.34
CA ARG A 249 -25.53 19.93 -27.86
C ARG A 249 -26.87 19.76 -27.14
N ASP A 250 -26.98 18.81 -26.21
CA ASP A 250 -28.23 18.49 -25.52
C ASP A 250 -28.09 18.80 -24.02
N LEU A 251 -28.65 19.93 -23.60
CA LEU A 251 -28.49 20.47 -22.26
C LEU A 251 -29.08 19.57 -21.16
N PRO A 252 -30.29 18.99 -21.29
CA PRO A 252 -30.88 18.14 -20.27
C PRO A 252 -30.08 16.86 -20.00
N THR A 253 -29.57 16.18 -21.03
CA THR A 253 -28.76 14.96 -20.81
C THR A 253 -27.45 15.27 -20.11
N LEU A 254 -26.80 16.36 -20.48
CA LEU A 254 -25.55 16.75 -19.88
C LEU A 254 -25.73 17.18 -18.40
N TRP A 255 -26.85 17.83 -18.05
CA TRP A 255 -27.22 18.06 -16.64
C TRP A 255 -27.33 16.77 -15.84
N ARG A 256 -27.98 15.74 -16.40
CA ARG A 256 -28.14 14.43 -15.74
C ARG A 256 -26.80 13.70 -15.59
N LEU A 257 -25.90 13.82 -16.56
CA LEU A 257 -24.54 13.24 -16.49
C LEU A 257 -23.68 13.91 -15.41
N PHE A 258 -23.66 15.24 -15.33
CA PHE A 258 -22.93 15.96 -14.28
C PHE A 258 -23.53 15.70 -12.89
N ARG A 259 -24.86 15.54 -12.80
CA ARG A 259 -25.53 15.11 -11.56
C ARG A 259 -25.08 13.71 -11.15
N MET A 260 -25.05 12.75 -12.08
CA MET A 260 -24.54 11.40 -11.84
C MET A 260 -23.08 11.41 -11.37
N LEU A 261 -22.24 12.23 -12.01
CA LEU A 261 -20.84 12.41 -11.60
C LEU A 261 -20.71 12.96 -10.18
N ARG A 262 -21.52 13.97 -9.81
CA ARG A 262 -21.54 14.50 -8.45
C ARG A 262 -21.94 13.45 -7.43
N CYS A 263 -22.96 12.63 -7.72
CA CYS A 263 -23.38 11.54 -6.83
C CYS A 263 -22.26 10.51 -6.62
N LEU A 264 -21.54 10.13 -7.68
CA LEU A 264 -20.37 9.25 -7.56
C LEU A 264 -19.27 9.87 -6.68
N LEU A 265 -18.98 11.16 -6.86
CA LEU A 265 -17.98 11.87 -6.07
C LEU A 265 -18.40 12.12 -4.61
N ALA A 266 -19.70 12.12 -4.33
CA ALA A 266 -20.24 12.26 -2.97
C ALA A 266 -20.15 10.95 -2.17
N ASN A 267 -20.11 9.81 -2.85
CA ASN A 267 -20.08 8.50 -2.20
C ASN A 267 -18.74 8.28 -1.47
N SER A 268 -18.80 8.13 -0.14
CA SER A 268 -17.64 7.88 0.73
C SER A 268 -17.10 6.46 0.60
N ASN A 269 -17.93 5.53 0.12
CA ASN A 269 -17.60 4.10 0.04
C ASN A 269 -16.82 3.75 -1.23
N VAL A 270 -16.62 4.73 -2.12
CA VAL A 270 -15.96 4.54 -3.41
C VAL A 270 -14.63 5.29 -3.45
N PHE A 271 -13.56 4.55 -3.75
CA PHE A 271 -12.24 5.13 -3.96
C PHE A 271 -12.11 5.58 -5.42
N LEU A 272 -12.43 6.85 -5.70
CA LEU A 272 -12.28 7.48 -7.02
C LEU A 272 -10.86 8.01 -7.31
N GLN A 273 -9.93 7.89 -6.35
CA GLN A 273 -8.61 8.52 -6.39
C GLN A 273 -7.80 8.15 -7.64
N SER A 274 -7.81 6.88 -8.04
CA SER A 274 -7.11 6.37 -9.23
C SER A 274 -7.62 6.98 -10.54
N SER A 275 -8.92 7.28 -10.63
CA SER A 275 -9.58 7.72 -11.86
C SER A 275 -9.82 9.24 -11.93
N LEU A 276 -9.40 10.02 -10.92
CA LEU A 276 -9.56 11.48 -10.92
C LEU A 276 -8.97 12.14 -12.17
N HIS A 277 -7.80 11.67 -12.63
CA HIS A 277 -7.16 12.18 -13.85
C HIS A 277 -7.96 11.91 -15.13
N ALA A 278 -8.75 10.83 -15.18
CA ALA A 278 -9.58 10.49 -16.34
C ALA A 278 -10.88 11.30 -16.39
N ILE A 279 -11.39 11.71 -15.23
CA ILE A 279 -12.61 12.52 -15.09
C ILE A 279 -12.31 14.01 -15.31
N LEU A 280 -11.13 14.48 -14.90
CA LEU A 280 -10.77 15.89 -14.97
C LEU A 280 -11.03 16.54 -16.35
N PRO A 281 -10.67 15.91 -17.50
CA PRO A 281 -10.92 16.50 -18.81
C PRO A 281 -12.41 16.65 -19.13
N THR A 282 -13.29 15.77 -18.67
CA THR A 282 -14.74 15.87 -18.96
C THR A 282 -15.39 17.01 -18.20
N VAL A 283 -15.00 17.19 -16.94
CA VAL A 283 -15.46 18.34 -16.13
C VAL A 283 -14.90 19.64 -16.70
N LEU A 284 -13.61 19.68 -17.06
CA LEU A 284 -13.01 20.83 -17.74
C LEU A 284 -13.70 21.14 -19.06
N THR A 285 -14.10 20.13 -19.83
CA THR A 285 -14.87 20.32 -21.07
C THR A 285 -16.24 20.93 -20.77
N GLY A 286 -16.92 20.48 -19.71
CA GLY A 286 -18.18 21.09 -19.26
C GLY A 286 -18.05 22.55 -18.82
N VAL A 287 -16.88 22.97 -18.31
CA VAL A 287 -16.62 24.35 -17.90
C VAL A 287 -16.20 25.23 -19.09
N VAL A 288 -15.29 24.73 -19.93
CA VAL A 288 -14.53 25.55 -20.90
C VAL A 288 -15.05 25.40 -22.35
N ALA A 289 -16.00 24.51 -22.62
CA ALA A 289 -16.46 24.26 -24.00
C ALA A 289 -17.01 25.52 -24.69
N ARG A 290 -16.63 25.66 -25.98
CA ARG A 290 -16.94 26.83 -26.82
C ARG A 290 -18.44 26.99 -27.09
N ARG A 291 -19.15 25.88 -27.28
CA ARG A 291 -20.62 25.80 -27.51
C ARG A 291 -21.16 24.54 -26.83
N LEU A 292 -21.99 24.70 -25.80
CA LEU A 292 -22.64 23.59 -25.08
C LEU A 292 -24.08 23.36 -25.54
N CYS A 293 -24.40 23.70 -26.80
CA CYS A 293 -25.38 24.72 -27.19
C CYS A 293 -25.83 24.66 -28.65
N ALA A 294 -27.02 24.14 -28.97
CA ALA A 294 -27.64 24.32 -30.28
C ALA A 294 -28.27 25.73 -30.41
N LYS A 295 -28.93 26.24 -29.36
CA LYS A 295 -29.58 27.56 -29.32
C LYS A 295 -29.22 28.35 -28.04
N PRO A 296 -28.20 29.22 -28.07
CA PRO A 296 -27.68 29.89 -26.87
C PRO A 296 -28.59 30.97 -26.25
N GLN A 297 -29.71 31.31 -26.89
CA GLN A 297 -30.61 32.40 -26.47
C GLN A 297 -31.81 31.91 -25.63
N HIS A 298 -32.16 30.62 -25.68
CA HIS A 298 -33.33 30.07 -24.99
C HIS A 298 -32.99 29.08 -23.88
N GLU A 299 -31.71 28.74 -23.71
CA GLU A 299 -31.28 27.66 -22.84
C GLU A 299 -30.21 28.12 -21.83
N ASP A 300 -30.37 27.70 -20.57
CA ASP A 300 -29.56 28.14 -19.43
C ASP A 300 -28.19 27.45 -19.36
N HIS A 301 -27.31 27.75 -20.32
CA HIS A 301 -25.92 27.21 -20.31
C HIS A 301 -25.05 27.82 -19.21
N TRP A 302 -25.48 28.94 -18.62
CA TRP A 302 -24.76 29.61 -17.53
C TRP A 302 -24.83 28.80 -16.24
N ALA A 303 -26.02 28.30 -15.90
CA ALA A 303 -26.27 27.50 -14.70
C ALA A 303 -25.47 26.18 -14.73
N LEU A 304 -25.43 25.54 -15.89
CA LEU A 304 -24.66 24.32 -16.08
C LEU A 304 -23.15 24.54 -15.88
N ARG A 305 -22.58 25.61 -16.47
CA ARG A 305 -21.15 25.93 -16.31
C ARG A 305 -20.82 26.22 -14.85
N ALA A 306 -21.70 26.92 -14.14
CA ALA A 306 -21.55 27.13 -12.70
C ALA A 306 -21.60 25.81 -11.91
N TYR A 307 -22.48 24.89 -12.29
CA TYR A 307 -22.55 23.57 -11.67
C TYR A 307 -21.29 22.73 -11.92
N ALA A 308 -20.79 22.70 -13.16
CA ALA A 308 -19.54 22.02 -13.50
C ALA A 308 -18.33 22.63 -12.78
N ALA A 309 -18.27 23.96 -12.65
CA ALA A 309 -17.23 24.66 -11.88
C ALA A 309 -17.27 24.28 -10.39
N ARG A 310 -18.47 24.15 -9.79
CA ARG A 310 -18.62 23.65 -8.42
C ARG A 310 -18.18 22.21 -8.24
N ILE A 311 -18.44 21.33 -9.22
CA ILE A 311 -17.94 19.95 -9.21
C ILE A 311 -16.40 19.94 -9.29
N LEU A 312 -15.83 20.76 -10.17
CA LEU A 312 -14.37 20.90 -10.31
C LEU A 312 -13.72 21.38 -9.00
N ALA A 313 -14.32 22.38 -8.34
CA ALA A 313 -13.88 22.86 -7.03
C ALA A 313 -13.94 21.74 -5.97
N TYR A 314 -15.04 21.00 -5.91
CA TYR A 314 -15.19 19.87 -4.99
C TYR A 314 -14.18 18.74 -5.26
N MET A 315 -13.89 18.46 -6.52
CA MET A 315 -12.85 17.49 -6.90
C MET A 315 -11.46 17.98 -6.49
N ALA A 316 -11.16 19.26 -6.71
CA ALA A 316 -9.87 19.84 -6.37
C ALA A 316 -9.64 19.86 -4.85
N SER A 317 -10.65 20.20 -4.04
CA SER A 317 -10.54 20.18 -2.58
C SER A 317 -10.37 18.76 -2.02
N LYS A 318 -11.09 17.78 -2.56
CA LYS A 318 -10.93 16.36 -2.22
C LYS A 318 -9.56 15.81 -2.61
N ALA A 319 -8.98 16.29 -3.71
CA ALA A 319 -7.71 15.81 -4.24
C ALA A 319 -6.47 16.53 -3.70
N ALA A 320 -6.63 17.73 -3.11
CA ALA A 320 -5.55 18.56 -2.60
C ALA A 320 -4.55 17.83 -1.66
N PRO A 321 -4.97 17.06 -0.65
CA PRO A 321 -4.02 16.38 0.24
C PRO A 321 -3.27 15.23 -0.44
N MET A 322 -3.78 14.71 -1.56
CA MET A 322 -3.32 13.46 -2.16
C MET A 322 -2.51 13.68 -3.44
N TYR A 323 -2.83 14.74 -4.19
CA TYR A 323 -2.20 15.09 -5.45
C TYR A 323 -1.89 16.60 -5.49
N PRO A 324 -0.73 17.02 -4.96
CA PRO A 324 -0.33 18.43 -4.99
C PRO A 324 -0.17 18.98 -6.41
N THR A 325 -0.01 18.11 -7.41
CA THR A 325 0.14 18.48 -8.83
C THR A 325 -1.20 18.73 -9.54
N LEU A 326 -2.35 18.35 -8.95
CA LEU A 326 -3.64 18.46 -9.62
C LEU A 326 -4.12 19.91 -9.70
N GLN A 327 -4.12 20.62 -8.56
CA GLN A 327 -4.55 22.01 -8.47
C GLN A 327 -3.79 22.95 -9.43
N PRO A 328 -2.44 22.94 -9.53
CA PRO A 328 -1.72 23.79 -10.47
C PRO A 328 -2.00 23.42 -11.94
N ARG A 329 -2.21 22.13 -12.25
CA ARG A 329 -2.58 21.69 -13.61
C ARG A 329 -3.95 22.22 -14.02
N VAL A 330 -4.94 22.14 -13.13
CA VAL A 330 -6.29 22.67 -13.35
C VAL A 330 -6.25 24.20 -13.51
N ALA A 331 -5.58 24.89 -12.59
CA ALA A 331 -5.41 26.35 -12.66
C ALA A 331 -4.78 26.80 -13.98
N LYS A 332 -3.71 26.12 -14.45
CA LYS A 332 -3.07 26.41 -15.74
C LYS A 332 -4.02 26.22 -16.92
N THR A 333 -4.85 25.17 -16.91
CA THR A 333 -5.83 24.95 -17.98
C THR A 333 -6.93 26.00 -18.03
N LEU A 334 -7.43 26.44 -16.86
CA LEU A 334 -8.44 27.49 -16.76
C LEU A 334 -7.87 28.86 -17.15
N LEU A 335 -6.66 29.18 -16.71
CA LEU A 335 -5.96 30.41 -17.07
C LEU A 335 -5.70 30.49 -18.58
N ARG A 336 -5.32 29.40 -19.24
CA ARG A 336 -5.23 29.36 -20.71
C ARG A 336 -6.59 29.61 -21.37
N GLY A 337 -7.67 29.10 -20.79
CA GLY A 337 -9.03 29.39 -21.25
C GLY A 337 -9.48 30.83 -21.04
N LEU A 338 -8.88 31.52 -20.05
CA LEU A 338 -9.15 32.92 -19.70
C LEU A 338 -8.39 33.89 -20.61
N LEU A 339 -7.09 33.65 -20.83
CA LEU A 339 -6.21 34.56 -21.58
C LEU A 339 -6.33 34.47 -23.11
N ASP A 340 -7.02 33.47 -23.66
CA ASP A 340 -7.19 33.32 -25.12
C ASP A 340 -8.31 34.25 -25.64
N PRO A 341 -8.01 35.34 -26.39
CA PRO A 341 -9.02 36.32 -26.83
C PRO A 341 -9.98 35.79 -27.93
N SER A 342 -9.70 34.61 -28.49
CA SER A 342 -10.52 33.98 -29.54
C SER A 342 -11.69 33.14 -28.99
N ARG A 343 -11.83 33.04 -27.67
CA ARG A 343 -12.82 32.17 -27.00
C ARG A 343 -14.14 32.90 -26.73
N SER A 344 -15.22 32.13 -26.59
CA SER A 344 -16.55 32.70 -26.34
C SER A 344 -16.68 33.20 -24.88
N VAL A 345 -17.54 34.19 -24.67
CA VAL A 345 -17.84 34.76 -23.34
C VAL A 345 -18.25 33.68 -22.32
N GLY A 346 -18.94 32.63 -22.78
CA GLY A 346 -19.29 31.48 -21.93
C GLY A 346 -18.08 30.70 -21.42
N THR A 347 -17.00 30.61 -22.19
CA THR A 347 -15.74 29.97 -21.76
C THR A 347 -15.02 30.83 -20.72
N VAL A 348 -14.99 32.15 -20.91
CA VAL A 348 -14.41 33.10 -19.95
C VAL A 348 -15.16 33.05 -18.62
N TYR A 349 -16.49 33.06 -18.65
CA TYR A 349 -17.35 32.92 -17.47
C TYR A 349 -17.08 31.61 -16.71
N GLY A 350 -17.02 30.47 -17.43
CA GLY A 350 -16.70 29.19 -16.82
C GLY A 350 -15.29 29.16 -16.19
N ALA A 351 -14.30 29.75 -16.87
CA ALA A 351 -12.94 29.85 -16.36
C ALA A 351 -12.85 30.69 -15.08
N LEU A 352 -13.52 31.84 -15.04
CA LEU A 352 -13.58 32.71 -13.85
C LEU A 352 -14.23 32.00 -12.65
N LEU A 353 -15.38 31.35 -12.86
CA LEU A 353 -16.04 30.59 -11.79
C LEU A 353 -15.21 29.39 -11.32
N GLY A 354 -14.54 28.70 -12.24
CA GLY A 354 -13.64 27.59 -11.90
C GLY A 354 -12.45 28.06 -11.07
N LEU A 355 -11.85 29.20 -11.40
CA LEU A 355 -10.75 29.80 -10.65
C LEU A 355 -11.20 30.30 -9.27
N ALA A 356 -12.37 30.94 -9.19
CA ALA A 356 -12.96 31.34 -7.91
C ALA A 356 -13.22 30.12 -6.99
N GLY A 357 -13.64 28.99 -7.56
CA GLY A 357 -13.89 27.76 -6.80
C GLY A 357 -12.64 27.01 -6.32
N LEU A 358 -11.45 27.31 -6.85
CA LEU A 358 -10.19 26.64 -6.46
C LEU A 358 -9.57 27.22 -5.17
N GLY A 359 -10.03 28.39 -4.73
CA GLY A 359 -9.59 29.06 -3.50
C GLY A 359 -9.15 30.51 -3.73
N ASP A 360 -9.31 31.33 -2.69
CA ASP A 360 -9.12 32.79 -2.75
C ASP A 360 -7.68 33.17 -3.15
N ALA A 361 -6.67 32.45 -2.64
CA ALA A 361 -5.27 32.67 -3.00
C ALA A 361 -4.98 32.43 -4.49
N CYS A 362 -5.65 31.45 -5.12
CA CYS A 362 -5.53 31.23 -6.56
C CYS A 362 -6.20 32.34 -7.36
N TYR A 363 -7.31 32.88 -6.87
CA TYR A 363 -8.01 33.98 -7.51
C TYR A 363 -7.18 35.28 -7.47
N GLU A 364 -6.62 35.62 -6.31
CA GLU A 364 -5.79 36.82 -6.15
C GLU A 364 -4.52 36.78 -7.00
N THR A 365 -3.85 35.63 -7.06
CA THR A 365 -2.58 35.48 -7.79
C THR A 365 -2.77 35.37 -9.30
N LEU A 366 -3.87 34.79 -9.78
CA LEU A 366 -4.06 34.48 -11.21
C LEU A 366 -5.06 35.39 -11.92
N VAL A 367 -6.09 35.89 -11.26
CA VAL A 367 -7.14 36.70 -11.90
C VAL A 367 -6.79 38.18 -11.82
N ILE A 368 -6.50 38.71 -10.62
CA ILE A 368 -6.23 40.15 -10.40
C ILE A 368 -5.17 40.73 -11.36
N PRO A 369 -3.99 40.12 -11.55
CA PRO A 369 -2.99 40.69 -12.47
C PRO A 369 -3.42 40.65 -13.93
N ASN A 370 -4.27 39.68 -14.30
CA ASN A 370 -4.71 39.46 -15.68
C ASN A 370 -6.01 40.20 -16.03
N LEU A 371 -6.67 40.86 -15.07
CA LEU A 371 -7.88 41.69 -15.32
C LEU A 371 -7.64 42.87 -16.25
N ARG A 372 -6.39 43.33 -16.43
CA ARG A 372 -6.05 44.40 -17.37
C ARG A 372 -5.97 43.92 -18.83
N VAL A 373 -5.83 42.62 -19.03
CA VAL A 373 -5.62 41.98 -20.34
C VAL A 373 -6.93 41.34 -20.87
N LEU A 374 -7.86 41.05 -19.96
CA LEU A 374 -9.24 40.65 -20.23
C LEU A 374 -10.10 41.85 -20.63
#